data_AF-A0A7C3B4F9-F1
#
_entry.id   AF-A0A7C3B4F9-F1
#
_cell.length_a   1.000
_cell.length_b   1.000
_cell.length_c   1.000
_cell.angle_alpha   90.00
_cell.angle_beta   90.00
_cell.angle_gamma   90.00
#
_symmetry.space_group_name_H-M   'P 1'
#
loop_
_entity.id
_entity.type
_entity.pdbx_description
1 polymer ?
#
loop_
_entity_poly.entity_id
_entity_poly.type
_entity_poly.pdbx_seq_one_letter_code
_entity_poly.pdbx_strand_id
1 'polypeptide(L)'
;MGRTLPSITQAFIQEQEAFSRFRRALRRSDQLVLDELFASARKHLAAAAYAAHALPMETFLLAMLLEEHKEVLRLRHQLEALLAERDG
;
A
#
# COMPACT_ATOMS: atom_id res chain seq x y z
N MET A 1 26.64 21.06 5.87
CA MET A 1 25.28 21.47 5.42
C MET A 1 24.36 20.31 5.71
N GLY A 2 23.56 20.39 6.79
CA GLY A 2 22.74 19.29 7.28
C GLY A 2 21.73 18.84 6.22
N ARG A 3 21.66 17.53 5.97
CA ARG A 3 20.71 16.94 5.03
C ARG A 3 19.31 17.19 5.57
N THR A 4 18.56 18.08 4.94
CA THR A 4 17.13 18.24 5.20
C THR A 4 16.47 16.87 5.06
N LEU A 5 15.71 16.43 6.06
CA LEU A 5 14.97 15.18 5.95
C LEU A 5 14.01 15.28 4.77
N PRO A 6 13.99 14.29 3.85
CA PRO A 6 13.05 14.29 2.74
C PRO A 6 11.62 14.29 3.30
N SER A 7 10.73 15.03 2.66
CA SER A 7 9.30 14.94 2.97
C SER A 7 8.79 13.51 2.77
N ILE A 8 7.71 13.14 3.45
CA ILE A 8 7.13 11.79 3.30
C ILE A 8 6.80 11.45 1.84
N THR A 9 6.37 12.44 1.05
CA THR A 9 6.09 12.29 -0.38
C THR A 9 7.36 12.01 -1.18
N GLN A 10 8.47 12.69 -0.87
CA GLN A 10 9.75 12.43 -1.51
C GLN A 10 10.29 11.05 -1.13
N ALA A 11 10.17 10.68 0.15
CA ALA A 11 10.52 9.33 0.62
C ALA A 11 9.70 8.27 -0.13
N PHE A 12 8.40 8.48 -0.31
CA PHE A 12 7.54 7.59 -1.08
C PHE A 12 8.00 7.39 -2.53
N ILE A 13 8.32 8.49 -3.24
CA ILE A 13 8.80 8.41 -4.63
C ILE A 13 10.14 7.66 -4.69
N GLN A 14 11.06 7.94 -3.76
CA GLN A 14 12.35 7.26 -3.69
C GLN A 14 12.21 5.75 -3.46
N GLU A 15 11.34 5.34 -2.54
CA GLU A 15 11.05 3.92 -2.32
C GLU A 15 10.44 3.29 -3.57
N GLN A 16 9.46 3.94 -4.21
CA GLN A 16 8.85 3.41 -5.44
C GLN A 16 9.89 3.23 -6.56
N GLU A 17 10.82 4.19 -6.72
CA GLU A 17 11.91 4.11 -7.69
C GLU A 17 12.93 3.01 -7.34
N ALA A 18 13.24 2.81 -6.06
CA ALA A 18 14.13 1.76 -5.60
C ALA A 18 13.62 0.36 -5.99
N PHE A 19 12.29 0.17 -6.01
CA PHE A 19 11.65 -1.06 -6.46
C PHE A 19 11.49 -1.20 -7.99
N SER A 20 11.94 -0.23 -8.79
CA SER A 20 11.80 -0.26 -10.26
C SER A 20 12.45 -1.48 -10.94
N ARG A 21 13.59 -1.96 -10.42
CA ARG A 21 14.24 -3.19 -10.93
C ARG A 21 13.44 -4.43 -10.60
N PHE A 22 12.95 -4.54 -9.37
CA PHE A 22 12.08 -5.62 -8.94
C PHE A 22 10.79 -5.65 -9.78
N ARG A 23 10.11 -4.51 -9.91
CA ARG A 23 8.93 -4.35 -10.77
C ARG A 23 9.19 -4.84 -12.20
N ARG A 24 10.30 -4.44 -12.81
CA ARG A 24 10.63 -4.86 -14.20
C ARG A 24 10.88 -6.36 -14.35
N ALA A 25 11.28 -7.06 -13.28
CA ALA A 25 11.46 -8.50 -13.28
C ALA A 25 10.15 -9.29 -13.14
N LEU A 26 9.06 -8.62 -12.71
CA LEU A 26 7.74 -9.24 -12.55
C LEU A 26 7.02 -9.41 -13.90
N ARG A 27 6.09 -10.37 -13.96
CA ARG A 27 5.13 -10.49 -15.08
C ARG A 27 4.27 -9.24 -15.17
N ARG A 28 3.72 -8.95 -16.35
CA ARG A 28 2.88 -7.75 -16.57
C ARG A 28 1.68 -7.68 -15.62
N SER A 29 1.04 -8.81 -15.32
CA SER A 29 -0.05 -8.89 -14.33
C SER A 29 0.40 -8.40 -12.96
N ASP A 30 1.54 -8.89 -12.50
CA ASP A 30 2.05 -8.64 -11.16
C ASP A 30 2.63 -7.22 -11.03
N GLN A 31 3.12 -6.65 -12.14
CA GLN A 31 3.49 -5.23 -12.21
C GLN A 31 2.29 -4.32 -11.91
N LEU A 32 1.12 -4.63 -12.47
CA LEU A 32 -0.10 -3.85 -12.23
C LEU A 32 -0.53 -3.96 -10.77
N VAL A 33 -0.51 -5.17 -10.19
CA VAL A 33 -0.79 -5.39 -8.76
C VAL A 33 0.17 -4.59 -7.88
N LEU A 34 1.47 -4.60 -8.18
CA LEU A 34 2.45 -3.82 -7.43
C LEU A 34 2.19 -2.30 -7.54
N ASP A 35 1.82 -1.81 -8.72
CA ASP A 35 1.48 -0.39 -8.92
C ASP A 35 0.23 0.02 -8.12
N GLU A 36 -0.76 -0.86 -8.04
CA GLU A 36 -1.96 -0.69 -7.22
C GLU A 36 -1.64 -0.67 -5.71
N LEU A 37 -0.74 -1.56 -5.25
CA LEU A 37 -0.26 -1.53 -3.86
C LEU A 37 0.44 -0.20 -3.53
N PHE A 38 1.33 0.28 -4.40
CA PHE A 38 1.93 1.60 -4.21
C PHE A 38 0.87 2.72 -4.24
N ALA A 39 -0.17 2.61 -5.06
CA ALA A 39 -1.28 3.55 -5.06
C ALA A 39 -2.11 3.52 -3.78
N SER A 40 -2.31 2.34 -3.19
CA SER A 40 -3.04 2.18 -1.92
C SER A 40 -2.27 2.81 -0.76
N ALA A 41 -0.94 2.63 -0.70
CA ALA A 41 -0.09 3.28 0.28
C ALA A 41 -0.12 4.81 0.21
N ARG A 42 -0.24 5.40 -0.99
CA ARG A 42 -0.33 6.87 -1.16
C ARG A 42 -1.49 7.50 -0.41
N LYS A 43 -2.60 6.79 -0.23
CA LYS A 43 -3.77 7.26 0.53
C LYS A 43 -3.43 7.59 2.00
N HIS A 44 -2.35 7.01 2.51
CA HIS A 44 -1.93 7.11 3.91
C HIS A 44 -0.71 8.00 4.11
N LEU A 45 -0.24 8.75 3.10
CA LEU A 45 0.95 9.63 3.23
C LEU A 45 0.83 10.63 4.38
N ALA A 46 -0.35 11.20 4.59
CA ALA A 46 -0.59 12.13 5.70
C ALA A 46 -0.42 11.43 7.06
N ALA A 47 -0.95 10.22 7.22
CA ALA A 47 -0.78 9.42 8.44
C ALA A 47 0.68 8.96 8.61
N ALA A 48 1.34 8.58 7.51
CA ALA A 48 2.72 8.16 7.48
C ALA A 48 3.68 9.28 7.92
N ALA A 49 3.37 10.55 7.65
CA ALA A 49 4.15 11.68 8.14
C ALA A 49 4.22 11.80 9.68
N TYR A 50 3.26 11.20 10.39
CA TYR A 50 3.26 11.16 11.86
C TYR A 50 4.08 10.01 12.44
N ALA A 51 4.50 9.05 11.61
CA ALA A 51 5.35 7.94 12.04
C ALA A 51 6.78 8.44 12.26
N ALA A 52 7.07 8.93 13.46
CA ALA A 52 8.33 9.61 13.77
C ALA A 52 9.58 8.71 13.75
N HIS A 53 9.44 7.38 13.78
CA HIS A 53 10.55 6.43 14.02
C HIS A 53 10.60 5.22 13.08
N ALA A 54 9.60 5.01 12.21
CA ALA A 54 9.59 3.87 11.29
C ALA A 54 10.39 4.21 10.03
N LEU A 55 11.05 3.22 9.42
CA LEU A 55 11.62 3.42 8.08
C LEU A 55 10.45 3.71 7.11
N PRO A 56 10.58 4.66 6.16
CA PRO A 56 9.49 5.04 5.27
C PRO A 56 8.84 3.83 4.58
N MET A 57 9.65 2.88 4.10
CA MET A 57 9.16 1.66 3.47
C MET A 57 8.30 0.80 4.41
N GLU A 58 8.67 0.64 5.67
CA GLU A 58 7.87 -0.14 6.65
C GLU A 58 6.49 0.48 6.84
N THR A 59 6.44 1.81 6.88
CA THR A 59 5.17 2.55 6.98
C THR A 59 4.32 2.37 5.74
N PHE A 60 4.92 2.40 4.55
CA PHE A 60 4.20 2.16 3.30
C PHE A 60 3.70 0.72 3.18
N LEU A 61 4.51 -0.27 3.58
CA LEU A 61 4.08 -1.67 3.64
C LEU A 61 2.92 -1.86 4.60
N LEU A 62 2.96 -1.23 5.79
CA LEU A 62 1.85 -1.27 6.73
C LEU A 62 0.59 -0.63 6.15
N ALA A 63 0.72 0.48 5.43
CA ALA A 63 -0.40 1.12 4.73
C ALA A 63 -0.99 0.23 3.62
N MET A 64 -0.15 -0.49 2.86
CA MET A 64 -0.61 -1.48 1.88
C MET A 64 -1.39 -2.59 2.58
N LEU A 65 -0.83 -3.19 3.63
CA LEU A 65 -1.48 -4.25 4.40
C LEU A 65 -2.80 -3.80 5.02
N LEU A 66 -2.89 -2.56 5.46
CA LEU A 66 -4.12 -1.98 5.99
C LEU A 66 -5.22 -1.91 4.93
N GLU A 67 -4.89 -1.47 3.72
CA GLU A 67 -5.85 -1.43 2.60
C GLU A 67 -6.25 -2.83 2.15
N GLU A 68 -5.31 -3.77 2.08
CA GLU A 68 -5.61 -5.18 1.76
C GLU A 68 -6.51 -5.82 2.82
N HIS A 69 -6.28 -5.55 4.11
CA HIS A 69 -7.13 -6.07 5.18
C HIS A 69 -8.56 -5.52 5.10
N LYS A 70 -8.71 -4.23 4.78
CA LYS A 70 -10.03 -3.61 4.54
C LYS A 70 -10.76 -4.28 3.38
N GLU A 71 -10.04 -4.59 2.30
CA GLU A 71 -10.61 -5.27 1.14
C GLU A 71 -11.05 -6.70 1.48
N VAL A 72 -10.23 -7.44 2.24
CA VAL A 72 -10.61 -8.77 2.75
C VAL A 72 -11.88 -8.71 3.60
N LEU A 73 -12.00 -7.75 4.52
CA LEU A 73 -13.20 -7.58 5.33
C LEU A 73 -14.43 -7.24 4.47
N ARG A 74 -14.28 -6.36 3.48
CA ARG A 74 -15.33 -5.99 2.54
C ARG A 74 -15.83 -7.20 1.76
N LEU A 75 -14.92 -7.99 1.21
CA LEU A 75 -15.23 -9.19 0.43
C LEU A 75 -15.89 -10.27 1.29
N ARG A 76 -15.44 -10.47 2.54
CA ARG A 76 -16.07 -11.39 3.49
C ARG A 76 -17.52 -10.99 3.77
N HIS A 77 -17.75 -9.70 4.04
CA HIS A 77 -19.10 -9.20 4.30
C HIS A 77 -20.03 -9.38 3.09
N GLN A 78 -19.54 -9.13 1.88
CA GLN A 78 -20.30 -9.37 0.65
C GLN A 78 -20.61 -10.85 0.44
N LEU A 79 -19.65 -11.73 0.73
CA LEU A 79 -19.87 -13.17 0.63
C LEU A 79 -20.92 -13.65 1.64
N GLU A 80 -20.86 -13.17 2.88
CA GLU A 80 -21.85 -13.48 3.92
C GLU A 80 -23.26 -13.02 3.51
N ALA A 81 -23.39 -11.82 2.95
CA ALA A 81 -24.68 -11.30 2.46
C ALA A 81 -25.24 -12.16 1.32
N LEU A 82 -24.40 -12.52 0.33
CA LEU A 82 -24.81 -13.37 -0.79
C LEU A 82 -25.20 -14.79 -0.36
N LEU A 83 -24.54 -15.34 0.66
CA LEU A 83 -24.92 -16.65 1.21
C LEU A 83 -26.26 -16.57 1.96
N ALA A 84 -26.48 -15.51 2.73
CA ALA A 84 -27.75 -15.30 3.44
C ALA A 84 -28.95 -15.15 2.48
N GLU A 85 -28.76 -14.48 1.33
CA GLU A 85 -29.79 -14.35 0.28
C GLU A 85 -30.10 -15.66 -0.44
N ARG A 86 -29.15 -16.61 -0.46
CA ARG A 86 -29.33 -17.91 -1.12
C ARG A 86 -30.03 -18.93 -0.23
N ASP A 87 -29.85 -18.81 1.09
CA ASP A 87 -30.37 -19.75 2.09
C ASP A 87 -31.74 -19.34 2.66
N GLY A 88 -32.25 -18.15 2.31
CA GLY A 88 -33.59 -17.65 2.68
C GLY A 88 -34.60 -17.75 1.55
#